data_AF-A0A7L5E6R7-F1
#
_entry.id   AF-A0A7L5E6R7-F1
#
_cell.length_a   1.000
_cell.length_b   1.000
_cell.length_c   1.000
_cell.angle_alpha   90.00
_cell.angle_beta   90.00
_cell.angle_gamma   90.00
#
_symmetry.space_group_name_H-M   'P 1'
#
loop_
_entity.id
_entity.type
_entity.pdbx_description
1 polymer ?
#
loop_
_entity_poly.entity_id
_entity_poly.type
_entity_poly.pdbx_seq_one_letter_code
_entity_poly.pdbx_strand_id
1 'polypeptide(L)'
;MSHYRHLHKYIVLFSIICLSIACHRRMPAPPPLPPKPELLISFKSIEGKEYTEVKRVFNTGYVFDSGGYELVPLWKITFLPDDSVRIYSPKLQKYVICPVTIDHGSVASIAWSWVRVLKQTPDSLLFRVLNVSSQHVHETKPYVLMTLYRNDYIKNTLHTTAEKLMRHRSKDSVFVQNLVKQANADYKQIFGATEPAVFTSISPNLQVKRIHAKVDRLNGVFEEDDYLSPNYEITIHKAYADFDYYMLVMVDEKGKLHFMKSINNLFADVEYKLKAMKSITEDGYLSFYMKAAPGKTWGMPHASPVMIRVKGVKG
;
A
#
# COMPACT_ATOMS: atom_id res chain seq x y z
N MET A 1 8.91 17.50 85.05
CA MET A 1 8.43 18.09 83.78
C MET A 1 9.14 17.46 82.57
N SER A 2 8.92 16.17 82.29
CA SER A 2 9.56 15.48 81.16
C SER A 2 8.77 14.26 80.64
N HIS A 3 7.44 14.36 80.57
CA HIS A 3 6.60 13.30 79.96
C HIS A 3 5.62 13.78 78.88
N TYR A 4 5.52 15.08 78.61
CA TYR A 4 4.56 15.63 77.65
C TYR A 4 5.08 15.79 76.20
N ARG A 5 6.37 15.49 75.93
CA ARG A 5 6.98 15.69 74.59
C ARG A 5 6.91 14.49 73.65
N HIS A 6 6.54 13.30 74.13
CA HIS A 6 6.43 12.11 73.26
C HIS A 6 5.04 11.92 72.66
N LEU A 7 3.97 12.39 73.32
CA LEU A 7 2.60 12.16 72.84
C LEU A 7 2.22 13.02 71.61
N HIS A 8 2.81 14.21 71.46
CA HIS A 8 2.55 15.09 70.31
C HIS A 8 3.17 14.60 68.99
N LYS A 9 4.27 13.84 69.04
CA LYS A 9 4.92 13.33 67.82
C LYS A 9 4.14 12.19 67.15
N TYR A 10 3.40 11.38 67.94
CA TYR A 10 2.59 10.29 67.39
C TYR A 10 1.24 10.76 66.85
N ILE A 11 0.67 11.83 67.41
CA ILE A 11 -0.62 12.38 66.91
C ILE A 11 -0.44 13.05 65.55
N VAL A 12 0.65 13.79 65.33
CA VAL A 12 0.92 14.44 64.02
C VAL A 12 1.24 13.41 62.92
N LEU A 13 1.89 12.28 63.27
CA LEU A 13 2.20 11.24 62.29
C LEU A 13 0.95 10.45 61.83
N PHE A 14 -0.05 10.30 62.69
CA PHE A 14 -1.29 9.58 62.36
C PHE A 14 -2.24 10.41 61.47
N SER A 15 -2.23 11.74 61.59
CA SER A 15 -3.06 12.61 60.75
C SER A 15 -2.59 12.71 59.30
N ILE A 16 -1.29 12.52 59.02
CA ILE A 16 -0.75 12.57 57.65
C ILE A 16 -1.07 11.28 56.87
N ILE A 17 -1.15 10.12 57.53
CA ILE A 17 -1.46 8.84 56.88
C ILE A 17 -2.95 8.75 56.49
N CYS A 18 -3.85 9.36 57.26
CA CYS A 18 -5.28 9.38 56.94
C CYS A 18 -5.66 10.31 55.76
N LEU A 19 -4.84 11.34 55.45
CA LEU A 19 -5.09 12.23 54.31
C LEU A 19 -4.66 11.64 52.96
N SER A 20 -3.81 10.60 52.94
CA SER A 20 -3.41 9.90 51.71
C SER A 20 -4.35 8.78 51.25
N ILE A 21 -5.36 8.40 52.06
CA ILE A 21 -6.29 7.30 51.72
C ILE A 21 -7.61 7.85 51.11
N ALA A 22 -7.83 9.16 51.10
CA ALA A 22 -9.10 9.77 50.68
C ALA A 22 -9.18 10.18 49.18
N CYS A 23 -8.18 9.88 48.35
CA CYS A 23 -8.22 10.21 46.91
C CYS A 23 -7.79 9.03 46.04
N HIS A 24 -8.55 7.93 46.09
CA HIS A 24 -8.52 6.87 45.08
C HIS A 24 -9.93 6.33 44.78
N ARG A 25 -10.94 7.21 44.74
CA ARG A 25 -12.20 6.87 44.06
C ARG A 25 -11.96 6.96 42.56
N ARG A 26 -11.67 5.82 41.93
CA ARG A 26 -11.82 5.67 40.47
C ARG A 26 -13.24 6.08 40.14
N MET A 27 -13.40 7.16 39.38
CA MET A 27 -14.70 7.47 38.79
C MET A 27 -15.12 6.25 37.97
N PRO A 28 -16.36 5.74 38.12
CA PRO A 28 -16.84 4.69 37.24
C PRO A 28 -16.72 5.19 35.80
N ALA A 29 -16.18 4.34 34.93
CA ALA A 29 -16.09 4.66 33.51
C ALA A 29 -17.48 5.09 33.02
N PRO A 30 -17.58 6.15 32.20
CA PRO A 30 -18.85 6.52 31.60
C PRO A 30 -19.44 5.29 30.90
N PRO A 31 -20.77 5.07 30.98
CA PRO A 31 -21.40 3.94 30.33
C PRO A 31 -21.00 3.94 28.84
N PRO A 32 -20.73 2.76 28.25
CA PRO A 32 -20.41 2.67 26.84
C PRO A 32 -21.51 3.38 26.05
N LEU A 33 -21.09 4.25 25.13
CA LEU A 33 -22.01 4.92 24.24
C LEU A 33 -22.91 3.86 23.58
N PRO A 34 -24.22 4.09 23.48
CA PRO A 34 -25.11 3.16 22.80
C PRO A 34 -24.54 2.87 21.39
N PRO A 35 -24.57 1.61 20.94
CA PRO A 35 -24.04 1.26 19.64
C PRO A 35 -24.67 2.17 18.59
N LYS A 36 -23.83 2.83 17.79
CA LYS A 36 -24.30 3.70 16.71
C LYS A 36 -25.28 2.90 15.86
N PRO A 37 -26.52 3.39 15.62
CA PRO A 37 -27.50 2.65 14.86
C PRO A 37 -26.89 2.26 13.51
N GLU A 38 -26.87 0.97 13.23
CA GLU A 38 -26.31 0.45 11.98
C GLU A 38 -27.17 0.94 10.83
N LEU A 39 -26.53 1.57 9.84
CA LEU A 39 -27.18 1.94 8.60
C LEU A 39 -27.58 0.65 7.88
N LEU A 40 -28.87 0.31 7.89
CA LEU A 40 -29.40 -0.73 7.03
C LEU A 40 -29.36 -0.26 5.59
N ILE A 41 -28.60 -0.97 4.75
CA ILE A 41 -28.44 -0.64 3.34
C ILE A 41 -29.34 -1.51 2.46
N SER A 42 -29.73 -0.96 1.31
CA SER A 42 -30.45 -1.70 0.27
C SER A 42 -30.18 -1.06 -1.08
N PHE A 43 -29.79 -1.84 -2.07
CA PHE A 43 -29.44 -1.31 -3.41
C PHE A 43 -30.66 -1.06 -4.32
N LYS A 44 -31.88 -1.38 -3.87
CA LYS A 44 -33.12 -1.22 -4.64
C LYS A 44 -33.32 0.17 -5.24
N SER A 45 -33.00 1.21 -4.48
CA SER A 45 -33.15 2.61 -4.92
C SER A 45 -32.21 3.02 -6.06
N ILE A 46 -31.19 2.21 -6.35
CA ILE A 46 -30.16 2.48 -7.36
C ILE A 46 -30.07 1.39 -8.43
N GLU A 47 -31.03 0.46 -8.46
CA GLU A 47 -31.12 -0.56 -9.50
C GLU A 47 -31.27 0.07 -10.89
N GLY A 48 -30.69 -0.60 -11.89
CA GLY A 48 -30.67 -0.18 -13.29
C GLY A 48 -29.78 1.04 -13.59
N LYS A 49 -29.24 1.72 -12.57
CA LYS A 49 -28.39 2.90 -12.75
C LYS A 49 -26.94 2.49 -12.93
N GLU A 50 -26.30 3.08 -13.92
CA GLU A 50 -24.88 2.85 -14.18
C GLU A 50 -24.02 3.83 -13.40
N TYR A 51 -23.05 3.30 -12.66
CA TYR A 51 -22.08 4.06 -11.89
C TYR A 51 -20.66 3.78 -12.38
N THR A 52 -19.87 4.84 -12.45
CA THR A 52 -18.43 4.76 -12.70
C THR A 52 -17.70 5.28 -11.48
N GLU A 53 -16.69 4.53 -11.03
CA GLU A 53 -15.77 4.97 -9.99
C GLU A 53 -14.92 6.12 -10.49
N VAL A 54 -15.10 7.29 -9.91
CA VAL A 54 -14.38 8.49 -10.32
C VAL A 54 -13.18 8.76 -9.44
N LYS A 55 -13.07 8.10 -8.28
CA LYS A 55 -12.02 8.38 -7.31
C LYS A 55 -11.81 7.24 -6.33
N ARG A 56 -10.53 6.93 -6.10
CA ARG A 56 -10.07 6.00 -5.07
C ARG A 56 -8.95 6.66 -4.28
N VAL A 57 -9.08 6.72 -2.96
CA VAL A 57 -8.07 7.37 -2.08
C VAL A 57 -7.91 6.60 -0.79
N PHE A 58 -6.73 6.69 -0.20
CA PHE A 58 -6.53 6.28 1.18
C PHE A 58 -7.28 7.21 2.13
N ASN A 59 -7.42 6.81 3.39
CA ASN A 59 -7.97 7.63 4.45
C ASN A 59 -7.14 8.90 4.74
N THR A 60 -5.89 8.96 4.26
CA THR A 60 -5.06 10.19 4.22
C THR A 60 -5.58 11.20 3.19
N GLY A 61 -6.43 10.75 2.27
CA GLY A 61 -7.02 11.53 1.20
C GLY A 61 -6.16 11.61 -0.07
N TYR A 62 -5.01 10.94 -0.11
CA TYR A 62 -4.13 10.81 -1.29
C TYR A 62 -4.40 9.52 -2.05
N VAL A 63 -4.04 9.49 -3.33
CA VAL A 63 -4.10 8.27 -4.15
C VAL A 63 -2.86 7.38 -3.96
N PHE A 64 -1.78 7.94 -3.41
CA PHE A 64 -0.56 7.22 -3.06
C PHE A 64 -0.45 6.97 -1.56
N ASP A 65 0.20 5.86 -1.19
CA ASP A 65 0.80 5.70 0.12
C ASP A 65 2.30 6.06 0.10
N SER A 66 2.96 5.92 1.25
CA SER A 66 4.41 6.15 1.36
C SER A 66 5.26 5.05 0.72
N GLY A 67 4.67 3.88 0.41
CA GLY A 67 5.35 2.75 -0.22
C GLY A 67 5.39 2.82 -1.75
N GLY A 68 4.64 3.76 -2.36
CA GLY A 68 4.52 3.88 -3.81
C GLY A 68 3.29 3.16 -4.38
N TYR A 69 2.39 2.67 -3.54
CA TYR A 69 1.15 2.06 -4.01
C TYR A 69 0.17 3.12 -4.49
N GLU A 70 -0.24 3.02 -5.75
CA GLU A 70 -1.17 3.92 -6.39
C GLU A 70 -2.57 3.30 -6.46
N LEU A 71 -3.55 4.02 -5.92
CA LEU A 71 -4.94 3.65 -6.02
C LEU A 71 -5.55 4.16 -7.32
N VAL A 72 -5.83 3.23 -8.23
CA VAL A 72 -6.48 3.52 -9.52
C VAL A 72 -7.97 3.18 -9.46
N PRO A 73 -8.88 4.11 -9.82
CA PRO A 73 -10.30 3.82 -10.02
C PRO A 73 -10.52 2.86 -11.19
N LEU A 74 -11.27 1.78 -10.98
CA LEU A 74 -11.49 0.74 -11.99
C LEU A 74 -12.95 0.29 -12.13
N TRP A 75 -13.81 0.60 -11.14
CA TRP A 75 -15.15 0.03 -11.10
C TRP A 75 -16.10 0.73 -12.05
N LYS A 76 -16.77 -0.06 -12.90
CA LYS A 76 -17.95 0.34 -13.68
C LYS A 76 -19.04 -0.67 -13.36
N ILE A 77 -20.09 -0.23 -12.66
CA ILE A 77 -21.10 -1.12 -12.09
C ILE A 77 -22.52 -0.70 -12.44
N THR A 78 -23.40 -1.68 -12.54
CA THR A 78 -24.85 -1.51 -12.59
C THR A 78 -25.48 -2.50 -11.62
N PHE A 79 -26.20 -2.01 -10.61
CA PHE A 79 -26.99 -2.89 -9.76
C PHE A 79 -28.19 -3.41 -10.55
N LEU A 80 -28.37 -4.72 -10.56
CA LEU A 80 -29.46 -5.41 -11.23
C LEU A 80 -30.50 -5.86 -10.19
N PRO A 81 -31.71 -6.24 -10.64
CA PRO A 81 -32.63 -6.99 -9.79
C PRO A 81 -31.99 -8.26 -9.21
N ASP A 82 -32.63 -8.81 -8.18
CA ASP A 82 -32.26 -10.08 -7.53
C ASP A 82 -30.87 -10.09 -6.88
N ASP A 83 -30.51 -8.98 -6.23
CA ASP A 83 -29.26 -8.85 -5.46
C ASP A 83 -28.03 -9.21 -6.29
N SER A 84 -27.94 -8.66 -7.50
CA SER A 84 -26.81 -8.88 -8.40
C SER A 84 -26.24 -7.57 -8.95
N VAL A 85 -24.98 -7.62 -9.39
CA VAL A 85 -24.28 -6.48 -9.98
C VAL A 85 -23.64 -6.90 -11.30
N ARG A 86 -23.82 -6.08 -12.33
CA ARG A 86 -23.04 -6.14 -13.56
C ARG A 86 -21.81 -5.26 -13.39
N ILE A 87 -20.61 -5.85 -13.41
CA ILE A 87 -19.34 -5.14 -13.20
C ILE A 87 -18.37 -5.40 -14.36
N TYR A 88 -17.64 -4.38 -14.80
CA TYR A 88 -16.57 -4.55 -15.78
C TYR A 88 -15.36 -5.24 -15.13
N SER A 89 -14.89 -6.34 -15.73
CA SER A 89 -13.64 -7.00 -15.34
C SER A 89 -12.50 -6.54 -16.25
N PRO A 90 -11.51 -5.78 -15.73
CA PRO A 90 -10.33 -5.41 -16.52
C PRO A 90 -9.55 -6.62 -16.99
N LYS A 91 -9.49 -7.69 -16.18
CA LYS A 91 -8.79 -8.92 -16.56
C LYS A 91 -9.45 -9.64 -17.75
N LEU A 92 -10.78 -9.73 -17.74
CA LEU A 92 -11.52 -10.44 -18.80
C LEU A 92 -11.91 -9.52 -19.97
N GLN A 93 -11.67 -8.22 -19.86
CA GLN A 93 -12.08 -7.19 -20.81
C GLN A 93 -13.57 -7.26 -21.18
N LYS A 94 -14.42 -7.64 -20.21
CA LYS A 94 -15.87 -7.78 -20.39
C LYS A 94 -16.63 -7.55 -19.09
N TYR A 95 -17.93 -7.28 -19.22
CA TYR A 95 -18.83 -7.25 -18.07
C TYR A 95 -19.15 -8.67 -17.59
N VAL A 96 -19.19 -8.84 -16.27
CA VAL A 96 -19.63 -10.06 -15.60
C VAL A 96 -20.74 -9.73 -14.62
N ILE A 97 -21.62 -10.70 -14.38
CA ILE A 97 -22.65 -10.59 -13.34
C ILE A 97 -22.14 -11.32 -12.11
N CYS A 98 -22.20 -10.65 -10.97
CA CYS A 98 -21.81 -11.20 -9.69
C CYS A 98 -22.95 -11.03 -8.68
N PRO A 99 -23.12 -11.96 -7.72
CA PRO A 99 -24.04 -11.74 -6.62
C PRO A 99 -23.54 -10.57 -5.76
N VAL A 100 -24.50 -9.87 -5.16
CA VAL A 100 -24.30 -8.89 -4.10
C VAL A 100 -24.86 -9.50 -2.83
N THR A 101 -24.06 -9.56 -1.78
CA THR A 101 -24.52 -10.07 -0.49
C THR A 101 -24.41 -8.95 0.52
N ILE A 102 -25.54 -8.56 1.10
CA ILE A 102 -25.58 -7.62 2.23
C ILE A 102 -25.34 -8.43 3.49
N ASP A 103 -24.35 -8.02 4.26
CA ASP A 103 -24.02 -8.56 5.59
C ASP A 103 -24.49 -7.54 6.64
N HIS A 104 -24.16 -7.77 7.92
CA HIS A 104 -24.56 -6.92 9.04
C HIS A 104 -24.32 -5.42 8.79
N GLY A 105 -25.35 -4.64 9.11
CA GLY A 105 -25.38 -3.19 8.96
C GLY A 105 -25.20 -2.70 7.52
N SER A 106 -24.04 -2.08 7.28
CA SER A 106 -23.70 -1.41 6.01
C SER A 106 -22.61 -2.14 5.23
N VAL A 107 -22.31 -3.38 5.58
CA VAL A 107 -21.31 -4.20 4.91
C VAL A 107 -21.96 -4.95 3.76
N ALA A 108 -21.29 -4.98 2.61
CA ALA A 108 -21.70 -5.77 1.46
C ALA A 108 -20.49 -6.41 0.78
N SER A 109 -20.67 -7.64 0.31
CA SER A 109 -19.80 -8.26 -0.69
C SER A 109 -20.32 -7.88 -2.08
N ILE A 110 -19.47 -7.20 -2.86
CA ILE A 110 -19.78 -6.80 -4.24
C ILE A 110 -18.65 -7.32 -5.12
N ALA A 111 -18.97 -8.28 -5.98
CA ALA A 111 -18.00 -8.96 -6.85
C ALA A 111 -16.84 -9.58 -6.03
N TRP A 112 -15.61 -9.08 -6.22
CA TRP A 112 -14.40 -9.58 -5.55
C TRP A 112 -13.96 -8.70 -4.37
N SER A 113 -14.84 -7.87 -3.82
CA SER A 113 -14.48 -6.98 -2.72
C SER A 113 -15.57 -6.86 -1.67
N TRP A 114 -15.15 -6.90 -0.42
CA TRP A 114 -15.96 -6.51 0.72
C TRP A 114 -15.87 -5.01 0.90
N VAL A 115 -17.02 -4.36 1.05
CA VAL A 115 -17.10 -2.91 1.23
C VAL A 115 -18.05 -2.57 2.37
N ARG A 116 -17.74 -1.47 3.07
CA ARG A 116 -18.70 -0.78 3.92
C ARG A 116 -19.27 0.42 3.17
N VAL A 117 -20.58 0.45 3.01
CA VAL A 117 -21.30 1.54 2.37
C VAL A 117 -21.42 2.71 3.32
N LEU A 118 -20.73 3.81 3.02
CA LEU A 118 -20.73 5.02 3.83
C LEU A 118 -21.79 6.03 3.36
N LYS A 119 -22.06 6.05 2.05
CA LYS A 119 -23.11 6.89 1.45
C LYS A 119 -23.71 6.16 0.25
N GLN A 120 -25.03 6.22 0.16
CA GLN A 120 -25.78 5.76 -0.99
C GLN A 120 -26.84 6.79 -1.36
N THR A 121 -26.80 7.27 -2.60
CA THR A 121 -27.77 8.21 -3.17
C THR A 121 -28.00 7.87 -4.64
N PRO A 122 -29.07 8.37 -5.28
CA PRO A 122 -29.30 8.16 -6.72
C PRO A 122 -28.13 8.59 -7.61
N ASP A 123 -27.35 9.58 -7.21
CA ASP A 123 -26.28 10.15 -8.03
C ASP A 123 -24.86 9.73 -7.59
N SER A 124 -24.69 9.32 -6.33
CA SER A 124 -23.38 9.05 -5.74
C SER A 124 -23.35 7.90 -4.74
N LEU A 125 -22.26 7.14 -4.78
CA LEU A 125 -21.93 6.06 -3.86
C LEU A 125 -20.56 6.34 -3.22
N LEU A 126 -20.44 6.11 -1.92
CA LEU A 126 -19.17 6.15 -1.21
C LEU A 126 -18.99 4.84 -0.46
N PHE A 127 -17.95 4.11 -0.83
CA PHE A 127 -17.58 2.84 -0.21
C PHE A 127 -16.25 2.98 0.54
N ARG A 128 -16.11 2.23 1.62
CA ARG A 128 -14.82 1.89 2.22
C ARG A 128 -14.49 0.44 1.88
N VAL A 129 -13.33 0.17 1.29
CA VAL A 129 -12.87 -1.20 1.06
C VAL A 129 -12.50 -1.83 2.39
N LEU A 130 -12.95 -3.06 2.61
CA LEU A 130 -12.65 -3.84 3.80
C LEU A 130 -11.62 -4.92 3.46
N ASN A 131 -10.66 -5.10 4.36
CA ASN A 131 -9.79 -6.27 4.33
C ASN A 131 -10.48 -7.37 5.14
N VAL A 132 -10.88 -8.45 4.48
CA VAL A 132 -11.57 -9.58 5.12
C VAL A 132 -10.72 -10.82 4.94
N SER A 133 -10.31 -11.43 6.05
CA SER A 133 -9.65 -12.74 6.04
C SER A 133 -10.23 -13.63 7.12
N SER A 134 -10.40 -14.92 6.80
CA SER A 134 -10.98 -15.92 7.71
C SER A 134 -12.30 -15.47 8.35
N GLN A 135 -13.20 -14.86 7.55
CA GLN A 135 -14.50 -14.32 7.99
C GLN A 135 -14.40 -13.18 9.03
N HIS A 136 -13.22 -12.60 9.22
CA HIS A 136 -13.00 -11.45 10.10
C HIS A 136 -12.71 -10.20 9.27
N VAL A 137 -13.43 -9.11 9.59
CA VAL A 137 -13.15 -7.77 9.03
C VAL A 137 -12.00 -7.16 9.81
N HIS A 138 -10.88 -6.93 9.13
CA HIS A 138 -9.73 -6.22 9.67
C HIS A 138 -9.92 -4.73 9.48
N GLU A 139 -10.20 -4.00 10.55
CA GLU A 139 -10.24 -2.54 10.54
C GLU A 139 -8.82 -1.94 10.65
N THR A 140 -7.94 -2.33 9.74
CA THR A 140 -6.57 -1.81 9.70
C THR A 140 -6.51 -0.48 8.95
N LYS A 141 -5.63 0.40 9.42
CA LYS A 141 -5.22 1.61 8.69
C LYS A 141 -3.94 1.30 7.90
N PRO A 142 -3.73 1.93 6.74
CA PRO A 142 -4.67 2.82 6.06
C PRO A 142 -5.83 2.06 5.40
N TYR A 143 -7.02 2.67 5.35
CA TYR A 143 -8.17 2.11 4.64
C TYR A 143 -8.43 2.88 3.33
N VAL A 144 -9.06 2.22 2.37
CA VAL A 144 -9.35 2.78 1.04
C VAL A 144 -10.80 3.23 0.94
N LEU A 145 -11.02 4.39 0.33
CA LEU A 145 -12.32 4.97 0.01
C LEU A 145 -12.51 5.02 -1.51
N MET A 146 -13.66 4.54 -1.98
CA MET A 146 -14.06 4.56 -3.38
C MET A 146 -15.30 5.44 -3.56
N THR A 147 -15.24 6.41 -4.48
CA THR A 147 -16.37 7.26 -4.84
C THR A 147 -16.82 6.92 -6.25
N LEU A 148 -18.10 6.60 -6.40
CA LEU A 148 -18.72 6.34 -7.69
C LEU A 148 -19.82 7.36 -7.95
N TYR A 149 -19.93 7.83 -9.19
CA TYR A 149 -21.01 8.70 -9.65
C TYR A 149 -21.81 8.02 -10.76
N ARG A 150 -23.11 8.32 -10.79
CA ARG A 150 -23.98 7.87 -11.86
C ARG A 150 -23.51 8.49 -13.18
N ASN A 151 -23.45 7.71 -14.25
CA ASN A 151 -22.99 8.16 -15.57
C ASN A 151 -23.77 9.39 -16.06
N ASP A 152 -25.10 9.38 -15.89
CA ASP A 152 -25.95 10.52 -16.25
C ASP A 152 -25.70 11.76 -15.39
N TYR A 153 -25.35 11.59 -14.11
CA TYR A 153 -25.01 12.72 -13.26
C TYR A 153 -23.69 13.37 -13.72
N ILE A 154 -22.69 12.56 -14.08
CA ILE A 154 -21.42 13.02 -14.65
C ILE A 154 -21.67 13.83 -15.94
N LYS A 155 -22.50 13.31 -16.84
CA LYS A 155 -22.76 13.92 -18.15
C LYS A 155 -23.68 15.14 -18.08
N ASN A 156 -24.82 15.00 -17.42
CA ASN A 156 -25.93 15.94 -17.52
C ASN A 156 -25.93 17.00 -16.40
N THR A 157 -25.26 16.74 -15.27
CA THR A 157 -25.19 17.68 -14.15
C THR A 157 -23.79 18.26 -13.97
N LEU A 158 -22.75 17.42 -14.01
CA LEU A 158 -21.36 17.88 -13.89
C LEU A 158 -20.77 18.37 -15.21
N HIS A 159 -21.45 18.11 -16.34
CA HIS A 159 -21.01 18.48 -17.70
C HIS A 159 -19.55 18.09 -17.99
N THR A 160 -19.16 16.88 -17.57
CA THR A 160 -17.78 16.39 -17.67
C THR A 160 -17.74 14.91 -18.08
N THR A 161 -16.57 14.30 -18.00
CA THR A 161 -16.39 12.86 -18.24
C THR A 161 -15.81 12.17 -17.02
N ALA A 162 -16.00 10.85 -16.92
CA ALA A 162 -15.43 10.08 -15.82
C ALA A 162 -13.89 10.19 -15.81
N GLU A 163 -13.27 10.17 -16.98
CA GLU A 163 -11.83 10.28 -17.16
C GLU A 163 -11.28 11.61 -16.63
N LYS A 164 -12.02 12.71 -16.79
CA LYS A 164 -11.63 14.01 -16.22
C LYS A 164 -11.69 14.02 -14.69
N LEU A 165 -12.70 13.35 -14.12
CA LEU A 165 -12.87 13.25 -12.66
C LEU A 165 -11.85 12.32 -12.01
N MET A 166 -11.36 11.31 -12.75
CA MET A 166 -10.30 10.39 -12.33
C MET A 166 -8.90 11.01 -12.34
N ARG A 167 -8.71 12.19 -12.98
CA ARG A 167 -7.39 12.83 -13.05
C ARG A 167 -6.87 13.16 -11.65
N HIS A 168 -5.56 12.99 -11.49
CA HIS A 168 -4.87 13.34 -10.24
C HIS A 168 -5.05 14.82 -9.91
N ARG A 169 -5.18 15.12 -8.62
CA ARG A 169 -5.31 16.51 -8.16
C ARG A 169 -3.93 17.09 -7.88
N SER A 170 -3.84 18.41 -7.88
CA SER A 170 -2.62 19.14 -7.55
C SER A 170 -1.98 18.70 -6.24
N LYS A 171 -2.79 18.44 -5.19
CA LYS A 171 -2.27 17.95 -3.91
C LYS A 171 -1.64 16.56 -4.00
N ASP A 172 -2.14 15.70 -4.89
CA ASP A 172 -1.57 14.37 -5.10
C ASP A 172 -0.22 14.54 -5.82
N SER A 173 -0.08 15.50 -6.75
CA SER A 173 1.19 15.85 -7.40
C SER A 173 2.22 16.39 -6.43
N VAL A 174 1.83 17.31 -5.53
CA VAL A 174 2.72 17.83 -4.49
C VAL A 174 3.17 16.71 -3.53
N PHE A 175 2.27 15.78 -3.19
CA PHE A 175 2.61 14.62 -2.37
C PHE A 175 3.68 13.75 -3.03
N VAL A 176 3.49 13.37 -4.30
CA VAL A 176 4.49 12.57 -5.04
C VAL A 176 5.81 13.33 -5.21
N GLN A 177 5.77 14.63 -5.52
CA GLN A 177 6.99 15.47 -5.59
C GLN A 177 7.78 15.45 -4.27
N ASN A 178 7.09 15.49 -3.14
CA ASN A 178 7.72 15.39 -1.82
C ASN A 178 8.32 14.00 -1.57
N LEU A 179 7.63 12.92 -1.94
CA LEU A 179 8.18 11.56 -1.86
C LEU A 179 9.44 11.42 -2.71
N VAL A 180 9.41 11.88 -3.97
CA VAL A 180 10.56 11.88 -4.89
C VAL A 180 11.74 12.64 -4.29
N LYS A 181 11.50 13.85 -3.76
CA LYS A 181 12.54 14.67 -3.13
C LYS A 181 13.16 13.97 -1.92
N GLN A 182 12.34 13.31 -1.09
CA GLN A 182 12.81 12.58 0.09
C GLN A 182 13.63 11.35 -0.31
N ALA A 183 13.13 10.53 -1.24
CA ALA A 183 13.81 9.34 -1.73
C ALA A 183 15.19 9.66 -2.34
N ASN A 184 15.32 10.77 -3.07
CA ASN A 184 16.59 11.19 -3.67
C ASN A 184 17.56 11.82 -2.65
N ALA A 185 17.06 12.32 -1.52
CA ALA A 185 17.87 12.92 -0.47
C ALA A 185 18.33 11.90 0.60
N ASP A 186 17.49 10.93 0.92
CA ASP A 186 17.76 9.86 1.89
C ASP A 186 17.25 8.53 1.36
N TYR A 187 18.18 7.61 1.08
CA TYR A 187 17.88 6.28 0.53
C TYR A 187 17.12 5.36 1.51
N LYS A 188 16.92 5.77 2.77
CA LYS A 188 16.00 5.11 3.69
C LYS A 188 14.52 5.41 3.39
N GLN A 189 14.26 6.44 2.58
CA GLN A 189 12.92 6.92 2.22
C GLN A 189 12.52 6.52 0.79
N ILE A 190 13.22 5.56 0.18
CA ILE A 190 12.86 5.09 -1.16
C ILE A 190 11.50 4.38 -1.15
N PHE A 191 10.83 4.44 -2.29
CA PHE A 191 9.51 3.84 -2.49
C PHE A 191 9.41 3.22 -3.89
N GLY A 192 8.42 2.34 -4.09
CA GLY A 192 8.19 1.69 -5.37
C GLY A 192 7.80 2.70 -6.46
N ALA A 193 8.44 2.62 -7.62
CA ALA A 193 8.14 3.48 -8.76
C ALA A 193 7.01 2.87 -9.61
N THR A 194 5.98 3.65 -9.95
CA THR A 194 4.86 3.17 -10.80
C THR A 194 5.32 2.73 -12.19
N GLU A 195 6.40 3.32 -12.67
CA GLU A 195 7.19 2.85 -13.81
C GLU A 195 8.52 2.31 -13.24
N PRO A 196 8.66 0.98 -13.05
CA PRO A 196 9.85 0.41 -12.43
C PRO A 196 11.14 0.69 -13.20
N ALA A 197 12.27 0.68 -12.50
CA ALA A 197 13.58 0.74 -13.14
C ALA A 197 13.76 -0.41 -14.14
N VAL A 198 14.44 -0.12 -15.25
CA VAL A 198 14.63 -1.06 -16.36
C VAL A 198 16.10 -1.29 -16.60
N PHE A 199 16.51 -2.56 -16.60
CA PHE A 199 17.86 -2.97 -16.95
C PHE A 199 17.91 -3.45 -18.40
N THR A 200 18.91 -2.99 -19.15
CA THR A 200 19.13 -3.37 -20.55
C THR A 200 20.57 -3.78 -20.74
N SER A 201 20.80 -5.00 -21.21
CA SER A 201 22.15 -5.45 -21.54
C SER A 201 22.72 -4.65 -22.71
N ILE A 202 23.99 -4.27 -22.59
CA ILE A 202 24.79 -3.68 -23.66
C ILE A 202 25.95 -4.60 -24.07
N SER A 203 26.03 -5.79 -23.50
CA SER A 203 27.10 -6.76 -23.74
C SER A 203 26.53 -8.14 -24.07
N PRO A 204 27.09 -8.85 -25.06
CA PRO A 204 26.65 -10.22 -25.38
C PRO A 204 26.95 -11.21 -24.24
N ASN A 205 27.84 -10.85 -23.32
CA ASN A 205 28.17 -11.69 -22.17
C ASN A 205 27.17 -11.51 -21.01
N LEU A 206 26.16 -10.66 -21.13
CA LEU A 206 25.16 -10.45 -20.08
C LEU A 206 23.74 -10.61 -20.60
N GLN A 207 22.95 -11.42 -19.90
CA GLN A 207 21.52 -11.57 -20.11
C GLN A 207 20.76 -10.94 -18.94
N VAL A 208 19.74 -10.14 -19.24
CA VAL A 208 18.80 -9.59 -18.25
C VAL A 208 17.41 -10.14 -18.55
N LYS A 209 16.71 -10.59 -17.52
CA LYS A 209 15.32 -11.05 -17.62
C LYS A 209 14.52 -10.49 -16.45
N ARG A 210 13.44 -9.75 -16.72
CA ARG A 210 12.47 -9.37 -15.70
C ARG A 210 11.64 -10.58 -15.32
N ILE A 211 11.46 -10.79 -14.01
CA ILE A 211 10.63 -11.84 -13.45
C ILE A 211 9.39 -11.20 -12.83
N HIS A 212 8.23 -11.53 -13.38
CA HIS A 212 6.95 -11.09 -12.85
C HIS A 212 6.49 -12.01 -11.72
N ALA A 213 5.86 -11.44 -10.69
CA ALA A 213 5.28 -12.21 -9.62
C ALA A 213 4.20 -13.17 -10.16
N LYS A 214 4.21 -14.42 -9.71
CA LYS A 214 3.13 -15.36 -10.00
C LYS A 214 1.91 -14.92 -9.20
N VAL A 215 0.84 -14.53 -9.90
CA VAL A 215 -0.42 -14.08 -9.29
C VAL A 215 -0.96 -15.14 -8.33
N ASP A 216 -1.19 -14.74 -7.09
CA ASP A 216 -1.75 -15.55 -6.03
C ASP A 216 -2.68 -14.69 -5.16
N ARG A 217 -3.91 -14.52 -5.63
CA ARG A 217 -4.90 -13.64 -5.00
C ARG A 217 -5.33 -14.13 -3.61
N LEU A 218 -5.22 -15.43 -3.34
CA LEU A 218 -5.52 -15.99 -2.02
C LEU A 218 -4.49 -15.52 -0.97
N ASN A 219 -3.25 -15.32 -1.42
CA ASN A 219 -2.16 -14.82 -0.59
C ASN A 219 -1.86 -13.32 -0.81
N GLY A 220 -2.79 -12.58 -1.43
CA GLY A 220 -2.68 -11.13 -1.62
C GLY A 220 -1.65 -10.69 -2.67
N VAL A 221 -1.25 -11.58 -3.58
CA VAL A 221 -0.35 -11.25 -4.70
C VAL A 221 -1.19 -10.91 -5.93
N PHE A 222 -1.24 -9.62 -6.25
CA PHE A 222 -1.96 -9.07 -7.39
C PHE A 222 -1.00 -8.73 -8.52
N GLU A 223 -1.46 -8.85 -9.77
CA GLU A 223 -0.64 -8.54 -10.96
C GLU A 223 -0.37 -7.04 -11.05
N GLU A 224 -1.37 -6.27 -10.63
CA GLU A 224 -1.39 -4.82 -10.57
C GLU A 224 -0.34 -4.27 -9.59
N ASP A 225 0.16 -5.10 -8.67
CA ASP A 225 1.14 -4.75 -7.64
C ASP A 225 2.58 -5.11 -8.06
N ASP A 226 2.77 -5.78 -9.21
CA ASP A 226 4.08 -6.27 -9.68
C ASP A 226 5.15 -5.16 -9.78
N TYR A 227 4.71 -3.94 -10.05
CA TYR A 227 5.60 -2.78 -10.15
C TYR A 227 6.23 -2.37 -8.81
N LEU A 228 5.62 -2.71 -7.66
CA LEU A 228 6.11 -2.31 -6.34
C LEU A 228 7.41 -3.01 -5.95
N SER A 229 7.68 -4.18 -6.54
CA SER A 229 8.82 -5.02 -6.19
C SER A 229 9.42 -5.65 -7.44
N PRO A 230 9.95 -4.83 -8.37
CA PRO A 230 10.48 -5.33 -9.62
C PRO A 230 11.63 -6.29 -9.35
N ASN A 231 11.63 -7.42 -10.05
CA ASN A 231 12.61 -8.48 -9.86
C ASN A 231 13.29 -8.83 -11.19
N TYR A 232 14.61 -9.01 -11.17
CA TYR A 232 15.40 -9.36 -12.35
C TYR A 232 16.34 -10.53 -12.09
N GLU A 233 16.43 -11.42 -13.06
CA GLU A 233 17.52 -12.38 -13.20
C GLU A 233 18.55 -11.81 -14.17
N ILE A 234 19.80 -11.73 -13.71
CA ILE A 234 20.95 -11.23 -14.46
C ILE A 234 21.98 -12.35 -14.53
N THR A 235 22.30 -12.82 -15.73
CA THR A 235 23.32 -13.85 -15.94
C THR A 235 24.51 -13.26 -16.66
N ILE A 236 25.70 -13.40 -16.07
CA ILE A 236 26.98 -12.96 -16.62
C ILE A 236 27.74 -14.21 -17.08
N HIS A 237 27.92 -14.34 -18.38
CA HIS A 237 28.73 -15.38 -19.00
C HIS A 237 30.20 -14.98 -18.99
N LYS A 238 31.10 -15.97 -18.90
CA LYS A 238 32.55 -15.76 -18.82
C LYS A 238 32.95 -14.92 -17.60
N ALA A 239 32.29 -15.18 -16.47
CA ALA A 239 32.68 -14.60 -15.20
C ALA A 239 34.01 -15.20 -14.72
N TYR A 240 34.73 -14.48 -13.86
CA TYR A 240 35.97 -15.00 -13.26
C TYR A 240 35.75 -16.27 -12.42
N ALA A 241 34.58 -16.39 -11.80
CA ALA A 241 34.17 -17.53 -10.99
C ALA A 241 32.65 -17.72 -11.06
N ASP A 242 32.19 -18.91 -10.67
CA ASP A 242 30.77 -19.17 -10.48
C ASP A 242 30.29 -18.50 -9.19
N PHE A 243 29.17 -17.77 -9.28
CA PHE A 243 28.53 -17.17 -8.12
C PHE A 243 27.03 -16.97 -8.36
N ASP A 244 26.27 -16.84 -7.28
CA ASP A 244 24.82 -16.62 -7.32
C ASP A 244 24.40 -15.77 -6.12
N TYR A 245 24.08 -14.50 -6.37
CA TYR A 245 23.72 -13.54 -5.36
C TYR A 245 22.35 -12.95 -5.62
N TYR A 246 21.47 -13.02 -4.63
CA TYR A 246 20.18 -12.37 -4.63
C TYR A 246 20.20 -11.22 -3.63
N MET A 247 19.91 -10.01 -4.12
CA MET A 247 20.09 -8.78 -3.36
C MET A 247 18.99 -7.77 -3.67
N LEU A 248 18.69 -6.94 -2.67
CA LEU A 248 17.94 -5.71 -2.85
C LEU A 248 18.93 -4.60 -3.18
N VAL A 249 18.65 -3.92 -4.28
CA VAL A 249 19.44 -2.80 -4.81
C VAL A 249 18.52 -1.61 -4.97
N MET A 250 19.07 -0.42 -4.77
CA MET A 250 18.41 0.81 -5.14
C MET A 250 18.99 1.30 -6.46
N VAL A 251 18.12 1.66 -7.41
CA VAL A 251 18.50 2.39 -8.61
C VAL A 251 18.18 3.86 -8.37
N ASP A 252 19.19 4.72 -8.36
CA ASP A 252 19.01 6.16 -8.13
C ASP A 252 18.40 6.88 -9.35
N GLU A 253 18.11 8.18 -9.22
CA GLU A 253 17.48 8.99 -10.26
C GLU A 253 18.31 9.13 -11.54
N LYS A 254 19.59 8.75 -11.50
CA LYS A 254 20.54 8.76 -12.63
C LYS A 254 20.77 7.36 -13.20
N GLY A 255 20.17 6.33 -12.62
CA GLY A 255 20.38 4.94 -13.02
C GLY A 255 21.63 4.29 -12.41
N LYS A 256 22.25 4.87 -11.37
CA LYS A 256 23.33 4.18 -10.65
C LYS A 256 22.74 3.18 -9.66
N LEU A 257 23.37 2.01 -9.57
CA LEU A 257 23.00 0.96 -8.63
C LEU A 257 23.72 1.16 -7.29
N HIS A 258 23.00 0.93 -6.20
CA HIS A 258 23.54 0.98 -4.84
C HIS A 258 23.06 -0.24 -4.06
N PHE A 259 23.99 -0.94 -3.42
CA PHE A 259 23.66 -2.14 -2.66
C PHE A 259 22.92 -1.75 -1.39
N MET A 260 21.78 -2.40 -1.14
CA MET A 260 21.06 -2.21 0.13
C MET A 260 21.29 -3.37 1.09
N LYS A 261 20.91 -4.58 0.67
CA LYS A 261 21.02 -5.78 1.50
C LYS A 261 21.02 -7.06 0.67
N SER A 262 21.60 -8.10 1.25
CA SER A 262 21.46 -9.48 0.75
C SER A 262 20.06 -9.99 1.03
N ILE A 263 19.48 -10.70 0.07
CA ILE A 263 18.27 -11.52 0.25
C ILE A 263 18.65 -12.99 0.52
N ASN A 264 19.84 -13.44 0.13
CA ASN A 264 20.35 -14.75 0.54
C ASN A 264 20.49 -14.82 2.07
N ASN A 265 20.15 -15.96 2.65
CA ASN A 265 20.58 -16.31 4.00
C ASN A 265 22.10 -16.55 4.00
N LEU A 266 22.85 -15.62 4.57
CA LEU A 266 24.31 -15.71 4.66
C LEU A 266 24.70 -16.37 5.98
N PHE A 267 25.08 -17.65 5.95
CA PHE A 267 25.50 -18.39 7.15
C PHE A 267 27.04 -18.41 7.36
N ALA A 268 27.84 -18.19 6.30
CA ALA A 268 29.30 -18.18 6.33
C ALA A 268 29.88 -17.13 5.36
N ASP A 269 31.04 -16.57 5.70
CA ASP A 269 31.79 -15.55 4.93
C ASP A 269 30.95 -14.34 4.55
N VAL A 270 30.12 -13.88 5.50
CA VAL A 270 29.16 -12.79 5.33
C VAL A 270 29.85 -11.54 4.79
N GLU A 271 30.97 -11.13 5.40
CA GLU A 271 31.69 -9.91 5.01
C GLU A 271 32.22 -9.97 3.58
N TYR A 272 32.87 -11.08 3.19
CA TYR A 272 33.38 -11.27 1.83
C TYR A 272 32.25 -11.24 0.79
N LYS A 273 31.14 -11.94 1.06
CA LYS A 273 29.97 -11.97 0.16
C LYS A 273 29.29 -10.61 0.05
N LEU A 274 29.16 -9.87 1.15
CA LEU A 274 28.63 -8.52 1.13
C LEU A 274 29.54 -7.57 0.34
N LYS A 275 30.86 -7.69 0.50
CA LYS A 275 31.83 -6.91 -0.30
C LYS A 275 31.70 -7.23 -1.78
N ALA A 276 31.58 -8.51 -2.15
CA ALA A 276 31.37 -8.90 -3.55
C ALA A 276 30.07 -8.32 -4.12
N MET A 277 28.95 -8.40 -3.40
CA MET A 277 27.68 -7.81 -3.86
C MET A 277 27.76 -6.29 -4.02
N LYS A 278 28.42 -5.59 -3.09
CA LYS A 278 28.71 -4.16 -3.21
C LYS A 278 29.54 -3.87 -4.45
N SER A 279 30.64 -4.60 -4.68
CA SER A 279 31.46 -4.38 -5.87
C SER A 279 30.75 -4.69 -7.18
N ILE A 280 29.85 -5.69 -7.19
CA ILE A 280 29.03 -6.02 -8.36
C ILE A 280 28.12 -4.84 -8.74
N THR A 281 27.61 -4.10 -7.75
CA THR A 281 26.58 -3.06 -7.94
C THR A 281 27.13 -1.64 -7.94
N GLU A 282 27.94 -1.27 -6.94
CA GLU A 282 28.43 0.08 -6.69
C GLU A 282 29.73 0.41 -7.44
N ASP A 283 30.64 -0.56 -7.57
CA ASP A 283 31.97 -0.35 -8.18
C ASP A 283 31.94 -0.46 -9.72
N GLY A 284 30.75 -0.42 -10.31
CA GLY A 284 30.55 -0.34 -11.76
C GLY A 284 30.67 -1.65 -12.52
N TYR A 285 30.88 -2.80 -11.86
CA TYR A 285 30.98 -4.09 -12.52
C TYR A 285 29.78 -4.38 -13.44
N LEU A 286 28.55 -4.28 -12.93
CA LEU A 286 27.35 -4.41 -13.76
C LEU A 286 27.21 -3.29 -14.79
N SER A 287 27.60 -2.05 -14.44
CA SER A 287 27.51 -0.89 -15.34
C SER A 287 28.35 -1.03 -16.62
N PHE A 288 29.39 -1.89 -16.62
CA PHE A 288 30.12 -2.24 -17.85
C PHE A 288 29.31 -3.09 -18.83
N TYR A 289 28.37 -3.89 -18.32
CA TYR A 289 27.62 -4.86 -19.11
C TYR A 289 26.19 -4.44 -19.39
N MET A 290 25.62 -3.51 -18.61
CA MET A 290 24.23 -3.08 -18.76
C MET A 290 24.05 -1.59 -18.46
N LYS A 291 22.96 -1.03 -19.01
CA LYS A 291 22.42 0.27 -18.62
C LYS A 291 21.20 0.07 -17.73
N ALA A 292 21.05 0.94 -16.74
CA ALA A 292 19.86 1.01 -15.92
C ALA A 292 19.13 2.34 -16.18
N ALA A 293 17.86 2.27 -16.58
CA ALA A 293 16.98 3.41 -16.58
C ALA A 293 16.34 3.55 -15.18
N PRO A 294 16.31 4.76 -14.60
CA PRO A 294 15.72 4.97 -13.28
C PRO A 294 14.22 4.68 -13.29
N GLY A 295 13.71 4.25 -12.15
CA GLY A 295 12.26 4.19 -11.92
C GLY A 295 11.65 5.59 -11.92
N LYS A 296 10.38 5.68 -12.33
CA LYS A 296 9.63 6.93 -12.36
C LYS A 296 8.27 6.79 -11.70
N THR A 297 7.83 7.87 -11.07
CA THR A 297 6.43 8.03 -10.67
C THR A 297 5.89 9.29 -11.31
N TRP A 298 4.83 9.14 -12.12
CA TRP A 298 4.24 10.23 -12.91
C TRP A 298 5.30 11.01 -13.73
N GLY A 299 6.21 10.26 -14.38
CA GLY A 299 7.29 10.83 -15.19
C GLY A 299 8.47 11.43 -14.42
N MET A 300 8.42 11.50 -13.08
CA MET A 300 9.53 12.01 -12.27
C MET A 300 10.50 10.88 -11.91
N PRO A 301 11.76 10.90 -12.36
CA PRO A 301 12.75 9.89 -11.98
C PRO A 301 13.12 10.01 -10.49
N HIS A 302 13.24 8.88 -9.81
CA HIS A 302 13.64 8.85 -8.40
C HIS A 302 14.31 7.54 -8.01
N ALA A 303 15.01 7.58 -6.88
CA ALA A 303 15.56 6.41 -6.22
C ALA A 303 14.45 5.40 -5.90
N SER A 304 14.60 4.16 -6.37
CA SER A 304 13.61 3.10 -6.23
C SER A 304 14.24 1.73 -5.98
N PRO A 305 13.57 0.86 -5.19
CA PRO A 305 14.07 -0.48 -4.88
C PRO A 305 13.86 -1.45 -6.05
N VAL A 306 14.83 -2.34 -6.26
CA VAL A 306 14.78 -3.43 -7.24
C VAL A 306 15.44 -4.66 -6.65
N MET A 307 14.80 -5.82 -6.78
CA MET A 307 15.42 -7.09 -6.47
C MET A 307 16.17 -7.61 -7.69
N ILE A 308 17.42 -8.02 -7.49
CA ILE A 308 18.23 -8.63 -8.56
C ILE A 308 18.87 -9.91 -8.08
N ARG A 309 18.76 -10.97 -8.87
CA ARG A 309 19.56 -12.18 -8.76
C ARG A 309 20.64 -12.14 -9.83
N VAL A 310 21.89 -12.01 -9.42
CA VAL A 310 23.05 -11.95 -10.30
C VAL A 310 23.80 -13.28 -10.23
N LYS A 311 23.85 -13.97 -11.36
CA LYS A 311 24.54 -15.25 -11.52
C LYS A 311 25.76 -15.07 -12.44
N GLY A 312 26.94 -15.43 -11.94
CA GLY A 312 28.15 -15.58 -12.76
C GLY A 312 28.32 -17.02 -13.18
N VAL A 313 28.60 -17.25 -14.47
CA VAL A 313 29.00 -18.55 -15.00
C VAL A 313 30.44 -18.45 -15.46
N LYS A 314 31.32 -19.23 -14.82
CA LYS A 314 32.75 -19.27 -15.15
C LYS A 314 32.94 -19.71 -16.60
N GLY A 315 33.85 -19.05 -17.31
CA GLY A 315 34.20 -19.37 -18.69
C GLY A 315 35.64 -18.99 -19.03
#